data_AF-A0A8H7XZ99-F1
#
_entry.id   AF-A0A8H7XZ99-F1
#
_cell.length_a   1.000
_cell.length_b   1.000
_cell.length_c   1.000
_cell.angle_alpha   90.00
_cell.angle_beta   90.00
_cell.angle_gamma   90.00
#
_symmetry.space_group_name_H-M   'P 1'
#
loop_
_entity.id
_entity.type
_entity.pdbx_description
1 polymer ?
#
loop_
_entity_poly.entity_id
_entity_poly.type
_entity_poly.pdbx_seq_one_letter_code
_entity_poly.pdbx_strand_id
1 'polypeptide(L)'
;MSILSGHVYSIVSRGQVNDTNVALDLLGGSSEKGTQCQIWGQSTTKDVFNQLWLIKEVLGQPGVYTLRNLRSGTYLDLRWSSAAGSPYEKNQQWKFVPNEPYFKIQNVASQTFVDVFQKNYAAGTKVHGWQSYATESQDWVIRRVSRTGDEIKAVLSKNPHITKTCKTYLQDGLYITLPKGVREEIYSKSGLKTLKWRNQIFDCDDFAFITKGEVAKWGAQELLADGFAILWGVMFGEKGTSTHAYNFYLNESLDAVVFFEPQNGQEMADIGYQGYFSVF
;
A
#
# COMPACT_ATOMS: atom_id res chain seq x y z
N MET A 1 19.75 -6.67 -5.58
CA MET A 1 18.40 -6.06 -5.57
C MET A 1 18.46 -4.78 -4.69
N SER A 2 17.87 -3.66 -5.10
CA SER A 2 17.91 -2.39 -4.33
C SER A 2 16.54 -1.99 -3.82
N ILE A 3 16.46 -1.47 -2.59
CA ILE A 3 15.22 -0.89 -2.04
C ILE A 3 15.05 0.52 -2.57
N LEU A 4 13.86 0.84 -3.08
CA LEU A 4 13.54 2.19 -3.53
C LEU A 4 13.03 2.98 -2.33
N SER A 5 13.73 4.07 -2.01
CA SER A 5 13.33 4.99 -0.95
C SER A 5 12.00 5.67 -1.28
N GLY A 6 11.18 5.93 -0.26
CA GLY A 6 9.91 6.62 -0.41
C GLY A 6 8.82 5.75 -1.03
N HIS A 7 8.91 4.43 -0.89
CA HIS A 7 7.91 3.48 -1.38
C HIS A 7 7.31 2.64 -0.25
N VAL A 8 6.10 2.13 -0.48
CA VAL A 8 5.41 1.21 0.44
C VAL A 8 5.71 -0.24 0.08
N TYR A 9 5.98 -1.04 1.11
CA TYR A 9 6.37 -2.44 1.01
C TYR A 9 5.58 -3.33 1.97
N SER A 10 5.33 -4.57 1.54
CA SER A 10 5.08 -5.70 2.44
C SER A 10 6.40 -6.43 2.69
N ILE A 11 6.67 -6.74 3.96
CA ILE A 11 7.91 -7.40 4.41
C ILE A 11 7.53 -8.82 4.82
N VAL A 12 7.87 -9.80 3.99
CA VAL A 12 7.37 -11.18 4.09
C VAL A 12 8.50 -12.08 4.58
N SER A 13 8.26 -12.85 5.64
CA SER A 13 9.22 -13.82 6.15
C SER A 13 9.48 -14.92 5.11
N ARG A 14 10.69 -15.46 5.07
CA ARG A 14 11.02 -16.66 4.29
C ARG A 14 10.25 -17.89 4.79
N GLY A 15 10.10 -18.03 6.11
CA GLY A 15 9.28 -19.11 6.67
C GLY A 15 7.79 -18.88 6.50
N GLN A 16 7.01 -19.97 6.56
CA GLN A 16 5.59 -20.01 6.23
C GLN A 16 4.79 -20.74 7.33
N VAL A 17 3.47 -20.53 7.35
CA VAL A 17 2.51 -21.31 8.17
C VAL A 17 1.52 -21.99 7.25
N ASN A 18 1.43 -23.32 7.28
CA ASN A 18 0.52 -24.08 6.42
C ASN A 18 0.62 -23.61 4.95
N ASP A 19 1.86 -23.50 4.43
CA ASP A 19 2.21 -22.98 3.10
C ASP A 19 1.75 -21.55 2.78
N THR A 20 1.25 -20.82 3.79
CA THR A 20 0.86 -19.42 3.68
C THR A 20 2.03 -18.53 4.11
N ASN A 21 2.33 -17.54 3.27
CA ASN A 21 3.27 -16.48 3.60
C ASN A 21 2.83 -15.71 4.85
N VAL A 22 3.78 -15.38 5.71
CA VAL A 22 3.58 -14.51 6.88
C VAL A 22 4.38 -13.22 6.72
N ALA A 23 3.81 -12.09 7.12
CA ALA A 23 4.39 -10.77 6.99
C ALA A 23 4.69 -10.14 8.35
N LEU A 24 5.63 -9.20 8.36
CA LEU A 24 5.89 -8.31 9.49
C LEU A 24 4.65 -7.45 9.75
N ASP A 25 4.04 -7.65 10.91
CA ASP A 25 2.75 -7.12 11.32
C ASP A 25 2.93 -6.31 12.60
N LEU A 26 2.34 -5.11 12.64
CA LEU A 26 2.18 -4.36 13.88
C LEU A 26 0.90 -4.82 14.57
N LEU A 27 0.99 -5.36 15.78
CA LEU A 27 -0.14 -5.97 16.47
C LEU A 27 -1.34 -5.00 16.54
N GLY A 28 -2.43 -5.38 15.86
CA GLY A 28 -3.67 -4.61 15.78
C GLY A 28 -3.54 -3.24 15.11
N GLY A 29 -2.37 -2.92 14.53
CA GLY A 29 -2.08 -1.62 13.96
C GLY A 29 -2.12 -0.48 14.98
N SER A 30 -1.88 -0.78 16.26
CA SER A 30 -1.96 0.20 17.34
C SER A 30 -0.86 1.27 17.25
N SER A 31 -1.21 2.52 17.53
CA SER A 31 -0.27 3.63 17.67
C SER A 31 0.34 3.75 19.08
N GLU A 32 -0.05 2.88 20.01
CA GLU A 32 0.47 2.88 21.37
C GLU A 32 1.98 2.54 21.40
N LYS A 33 2.71 3.27 22.25
CA LYS A 33 4.16 3.07 22.39
C LYS A 33 4.47 1.65 22.89
N GLY A 34 5.41 0.99 22.24
CA GLY A 34 5.85 -0.35 22.62
C GLY A 34 4.90 -1.47 22.15
N THR A 35 3.92 -1.15 21.29
CA THR A 35 3.14 -2.17 20.57
C THR A 35 4.08 -3.17 19.90
N GLN A 36 3.82 -4.45 20.11
CA GLN A 36 4.65 -5.53 19.59
C GLN A 36 4.55 -5.61 18.06
N CYS A 37 5.71 -5.73 17.41
CA CYS A 37 5.78 -6.27 16.06
C CYS A 37 5.84 -7.80 16.12
N GLN A 38 5.09 -8.44 15.24
CA GLN A 38 4.93 -9.88 15.16
C GLN A 38 4.98 -10.31 13.69
N ILE A 39 4.92 -11.62 13.46
CA ILE A 39 4.52 -12.13 12.16
C ILE A 39 3.05 -12.52 12.19
N TRP A 40 2.37 -12.31 11.08
CA TRP A 40 0.98 -12.71 10.89
C TRP A 40 0.76 -13.16 9.45
N GLY A 41 -0.27 -13.97 9.19
CA GLY A 41 -0.64 -14.34 7.81
C GLY A 41 -0.92 -13.08 6.98
N GLN A 42 -0.50 -13.08 5.70
CA GLN A 42 -0.77 -11.94 4.82
C GLN A 42 -2.28 -11.67 4.76
N SER A 43 -2.69 -10.47 5.17
CA SER A 43 -4.11 -10.10 5.21
C SER A 43 -4.61 -9.62 3.85
N THR A 44 -5.83 -10.02 3.50
CA THR A 44 -6.59 -9.49 2.35
C THR A 44 -7.75 -8.59 2.80
N THR A 45 -7.84 -8.33 4.11
CA THR A 45 -8.83 -7.41 4.71
C THR A 45 -8.18 -6.03 4.93
N LYS A 46 -8.90 -5.12 5.59
CA LYS A 46 -8.33 -3.85 6.06
C LYS A 46 -7.13 -4.01 6.99
N ASP A 47 -6.91 -5.16 7.59
CA ASP A 47 -5.76 -5.38 8.47
C ASP A 47 -4.44 -5.46 7.69
N VAL A 48 -4.48 -5.54 6.35
CA VAL A 48 -3.29 -5.47 5.49
C VAL A 48 -2.45 -4.21 5.79
N PHE A 49 -3.07 -3.09 6.16
CA PHE A 49 -2.36 -1.85 6.46
C PHE A 49 -1.52 -1.92 7.75
N ASN A 50 -1.75 -2.92 8.61
CA ASN A 50 -0.89 -3.23 9.76
C ASN A 50 0.42 -3.90 9.32
N GLN A 51 0.46 -4.42 8.08
CA GLN A 51 1.55 -5.18 7.47
C GLN A 51 2.27 -4.42 6.35
N LEU A 52 1.86 -3.17 6.11
CA LEU A 52 2.47 -2.29 5.10
C LEU A 52 3.34 -1.24 5.77
N TRP A 53 4.53 -1.07 5.19
CA TRP A 53 5.58 -0.22 5.72
C TRP A 53 6.06 0.74 4.64
N LEU A 54 5.93 2.04 4.89
CA LEU A 54 6.57 3.08 4.10
C LEU A 54 8.06 3.11 4.48
N ILE A 55 8.91 2.78 3.51
CA ILE A 55 10.37 2.72 3.69
C ILE A 55 10.98 4.00 3.13
N LYS A 56 11.59 4.81 3.99
CA LYS A 56 12.17 6.11 3.61
C LYS A 56 13.62 6.22 4.07
N GLU A 57 14.51 6.50 3.14
CA GLU A 57 15.92 6.73 3.42
C GLU A 57 16.08 7.96 4.34
N VAL A 58 16.97 7.84 5.32
CA VAL A 58 17.27 8.89 6.27
C VAL A 58 18.16 9.94 5.58
N LEU A 59 17.74 11.20 5.63
CA LEU A 59 18.46 12.30 4.99
C LEU A 59 19.93 12.33 5.45
N GLY A 60 20.85 12.37 4.49
CA GLY A 60 22.29 12.38 4.75
C GLY A 60 22.89 11.04 5.17
N GLN A 61 22.12 9.95 5.17
CA GLN A 61 22.60 8.60 5.50
C GLN A 61 22.22 7.58 4.41
N PRO A 62 22.96 7.53 3.28
CA PRO A 62 22.69 6.60 2.20
C PRO A 62 22.63 5.13 2.68
N GLY A 63 21.59 4.40 2.24
CA GLY A 63 21.37 3.01 2.60
C GLY A 63 20.83 2.77 4.02
N VAL A 64 20.46 3.83 4.75
CA VAL A 64 19.82 3.77 6.07
C VAL A 64 18.38 4.24 5.95
N TYR A 65 17.44 3.48 6.49
CA TYR A 65 16.01 3.70 6.28
C TYR A 65 15.24 3.74 7.59
N THR A 66 14.13 4.45 7.59
CA THR A 66 13.03 4.29 8.54
C THR A 66 11.93 3.44 7.92
N LEU A 67 11.22 2.67 8.74
CA LEU A 67 10.07 1.87 8.34
C LEU A 67 8.85 2.38 9.11
N ARG A 68 7.96 3.13 8.46
CA ARG A 68 6.73 3.68 9.06
C ARG A 68 5.53 2.81 8.72
N ASN A 69 4.82 2.32 9.72
CA ASN A 69 3.63 1.50 9.52
C ASN A 69 2.47 2.36 8.98
N LEU A 70 1.79 1.88 7.93
CA LEU A 70 0.74 2.67 7.28
C LEU A 70 -0.48 2.93 8.16
N ARG A 71 -0.90 1.91 8.94
CA ARG A 71 -2.05 2.03 9.85
C ARG A 71 -1.77 3.03 10.97
N SER A 72 -0.72 2.78 11.76
CA SER A 72 -0.48 3.51 13.00
C SER A 72 0.29 4.82 12.83
N GLY A 73 0.99 5.00 11.70
CA GLY A 73 1.90 6.11 11.50
C GLY A 73 3.16 6.04 12.37
N THR A 74 3.32 4.99 13.19
CA THR A 74 4.50 4.78 14.05
C THR A 74 5.62 4.06 13.28
N TYR A 75 6.82 4.03 13.86
CA TYR A 75 8.02 3.48 13.23
C TYR A 75 8.40 2.13 13.84
N LEU A 76 8.94 1.23 13.02
CA LEU A 76 9.61 0.03 13.52
C LEU A 76 10.79 0.44 14.41
N ASP A 77 10.76 -0.05 15.64
CA ASP A 77 11.65 0.37 16.72
C ASP A 77 12.21 -0.85 17.44
N LEU A 78 13.54 -0.89 17.59
CA LEU A 78 14.19 -1.88 18.45
C LEU A 78 14.29 -1.37 19.89
N ARG A 79 13.35 -1.82 20.74
CA ARG A 79 13.37 -1.56 22.18
C ARG A 79 14.73 -1.95 22.77
N TRP A 80 15.31 -1.06 23.58
CA TRP A 80 16.61 -1.19 24.28
C TRP A 80 17.88 -0.89 23.47
N SER A 81 17.75 -0.41 22.23
CA SER A 81 18.82 0.42 21.69
C SER A 81 18.82 1.76 22.45
N SER A 82 20.00 2.27 22.83
CA SER A 82 20.26 3.25 23.88
C SER A 82 19.75 4.68 23.64
N ALA A 83 18.72 4.91 22.84
CA ALA A 83 18.14 6.24 22.63
C ALA A 83 16.64 6.16 22.36
N ALA A 84 15.86 6.96 23.08
CA ALA A 84 14.41 6.98 23.01
C ALA A 84 13.91 8.34 22.51
N GLY A 85 12.96 8.33 21.55
CA GLY A 85 11.94 9.36 21.46
C GLY A 85 11.86 10.25 20.22
N SER A 86 12.55 9.95 19.11
CA SER A 86 12.45 10.74 17.88
C SER A 86 12.68 9.88 16.62
N PRO A 87 12.06 10.19 15.45
CA PRO A 87 12.28 9.49 14.16
C PRO A 87 13.72 9.59 13.60
N TYR A 88 14.67 10.07 14.40
CA TYR A 88 16.09 10.20 14.10
C TYR A 88 16.97 9.34 15.02
N GLU A 89 16.37 8.56 15.91
CA GLU A 89 17.13 7.72 16.82
C GLU A 89 17.58 6.42 16.14
N LYS A 90 18.79 5.97 16.48
CA LYS A 90 19.41 4.81 15.81
C LYS A 90 18.65 3.49 16.05
N ASN A 91 17.77 3.40 17.05
CA ASN A 91 16.86 2.26 17.26
C ASN A 91 15.76 2.15 16.18
N GLN A 92 15.46 3.23 15.46
CA GLN A 92 14.45 3.29 14.39
C GLN A 92 15.08 3.35 12.98
N GLN A 93 16.40 3.21 12.91
CA GLN A 93 17.17 3.24 11.67
C GLN A 93 17.62 1.83 11.31
N TRP A 94 17.40 1.47 10.05
CA TRP A 94 17.54 0.10 9.57
C TRP A 94 18.33 0.05 8.26
N LYS A 95 19.16 -0.96 8.09
CA LYS A 95 19.86 -1.28 6.84
C LYS A 95 19.31 -2.58 6.27
N PHE A 96 19.06 -2.59 4.96
CA PHE A 96 18.72 -3.80 4.22
C PHE A 96 20.01 -4.46 3.72
N VAL A 97 20.40 -5.56 4.34
CA VAL A 97 21.60 -6.33 3.99
C VAL A 97 21.19 -7.45 3.03
N PRO A 98 21.69 -7.48 1.78
CA PRO A 98 21.35 -8.54 0.83
C PRO A 98 21.73 -9.93 1.34
N ASN A 99 20.84 -10.90 1.15
CA ASN A 99 21.06 -12.33 1.40
C ASN A 99 20.28 -13.15 0.37
N GLU A 100 20.72 -13.10 -0.89
CA GLU A 100 19.90 -13.43 -2.07
C GLU A 100 19.19 -14.80 -1.99
N PRO A 101 17.91 -14.89 -2.40
CA PRO A 101 17.04 -13.83 -2.94
C PRO A 101 16.40 -12.91 -1.86
N TYR A 102 16.83 -13.02 -0.61
CA TYR A 102 16.24 -12.33 0.54
C TYR A 102 17.04 -11.09 0.96
N PHE A 103 16.52 -10.40 1.96
CA PHE A 103 17.25 -9.40 2.74
C PHE A 103 17.22 -9.78 4.22
N LYS A 104 18.28 -9.43 4.92
CA LYS A 104 18.23 -9.24 6.37
C LYS A 104 18.01 -7.77 6.67
N ILE A 105 17.33 -7.46 7.77
CA ILE A 105 17.05 -6.09 8.19
C ILE A 105 17.83 -5.82 9.48
N GLN A 106 18.88 -5.02 9.39
CA GLN A 106 19.81 -4.76 10.50
C GLN A 106 19.49 -3.43 11.17
N ASN A 107 19.40 -3.40 12.49
CA ASN A 107 19.32 -2.14 13.23
C ASN A 107 20.68 -1.43 13.26
N VAL A 108 20.68 -0.11 13.07
CA VAL A 108 21.91 0.70 13.04
C VAL A 108 22.58 0.82 14.40
N ALA A 109 21.85 0.90 15.50
CA ALA A 109 22.43 1.05 16.83
C ALA A 109 23.07 -0.25 17.34
N SER A 110 22.29 -1.33 17.35
CA SER A 110 22.69 -2.60 17.98
C SER A 110 23.48 -3.52 17.06
N GLN A 111 23.45 -3.29 15.73
CA GLN A 111 23.97 -4.20 14.71
C GLN A 111 23.28 -5.57 14.69
N THR A 112 22.18 -5.75 15.41
CA THR A 112 21.34 -6.96 15.40
C THR A 112 20.29 -6.90 14.29
N PHE A 113 19.66 -8.05 14.00
CA PHE A 113 18.76 -8.24 12.87
C PHE A 113 17.34 -8.56 13.31
N VAL A 114 16.37 -8.12 12.51
CA VAL A 114 14.95 -8.48 12.65
C VAL A 114 14.81 -9.99 12.47
N ASP A 115 14.41 -10.69 13.53
CA ASP A 115 14.36 -12.15 13.64
C ASP A 115 12.98 -12.62 14.13
N VAL A 116 12.46 -13.68 13.51
CA VAL A 116 11.27 -14.39 13.99
C VAL A 116 11.64 -15.24 15.20
N PHE A 117 11.04 -14.95 16.36
CA PHE A 117 11.41 -15.57 17.62
C PHE A 117 11.33 -17.10 17.54
N GLN A 118 12.45 -17.77 17.87
CA GLN A 118 12.57 -19.23 17.90
C GLN A 118 12.24 -19.94 16.57
N LYS A 119 12.23 -19.22 15.44
CA LYS A 119 11.76 -19.75 14.14
C LYS A 119 10.32 -20.31 14.21
N ASN A 120 9.53 -19.82 15.15
CA ASN A 120 8.13 -20.19 15.24
C ASN A 120 7.35 -19.33 14.24
N TYR A 121 6.80 -19.93 13.19
CA TYR A 121 6.09 -19.16 12.18
C TYR A 121 4.62 -18.91 12.53
N ALA A 122 4.08 -19.52 13.60
CA ALA A 122 2.67 -19.35 13.98
C ALA A 122 2.27 -17.86 14.07
N ALA A 123 1.05 -17.56 13.62
CA ALA A 123 0.50 -16.21 13.65
C ALA A 123 0.56 -15.62 15.07
N GLY A 124 1.06 -14.40 15.18
CA GLY A 124 1.26 -13.70 16.45
C GLY A 124 2.63 -13.93 17.07
N THR A 125 3.50 -14.75 16.45
CA THR A 125 4.86 -14.90 16.95
C THR A 125 5.59 -13.56 16.90
N LYS A 126 6.15 -13.17 18.04
CA LYS A 126 6.97 -11.98 18.23
C LYS A 126 8.13 -11.92 17.23
N VAL A 127 8.40 -10.71 16.75
CA VAL A 127 9.63 -10.35 16.06
C VAL A 127 10.55 -9.57 17.02
N HIS A 128 11.85 -9.85 16.99
CA HIS A 128 12.83 -9.19 17.86
C HIS A 128 14.16 -8.90 17.15
N GLY A 129 15.03 -8.14 17.81
CA GLY A 129 16.42 -7.98 17.35
C GLY A 129 17.30 -9.10 17.89
N TRP A 130 18.03 -9.79 17.00
CA TRP A 130 18.94 -10.86 17.39
C TRP A 130 20.26 -10.82 16.61
N GLN A 131 21.33 -11.37 17.18
CA GLN A 131 22.62 -11.45 16.49
C GLN A 131 22.52 -12.26 15.18
N SER A 132 23.38 -11.95 14.21
CA SER A 132 23.32 -12.57 12.89
C SER A 132 23.55 -14.08 12.95
N TYR A 133 22.66 -14.85 12.34
CA TYR A 133 22.84 -16.28 12.10
C TYR A 133 22.50 -16.64 10.66
N ALA A 134 23.06 -17.72 10.13
CA ALA A 134 22.63 -18.28 8.85
C ALA A 134 21.30 -19.05 9.04
N THR A 135 20.20 -18.32 9.21
CA THR A 135 18.87 -18.86 9.52
C THR A 135 17.80 -18.16 8.70
N GLU A 136 16.80 -18.92 8.27
CA GLU A 136 15.60 -18.42 7.58
C GLU A 136 14.75 -17.46 8.41
N SER A 137 14.84 -17.49 9.76
CA SER A 137 14.11 -16.58 10.64
C SER A 137 14.54 -15.11 10.51
N GLN A 138 15.66 -14.84 9.84
CA GLN A 138 16.19 -13.49 9.55
C GLN A 138 16.08 -13.11 8.07
N ASP A 139 15.53 -14.00 7.24
CA ASP A 139 15.41 -13.80 5.80
C ASP A 139 14.03 -13.24 5.46
N TRP A 140 14.02 -12.06 4.82
CA TRP A 140 12.81 -11.34 4.46
C TRP A 140 12.76 -11.04 2.95
N VAL A 141 11.62 -11.30 2.33
CA VAL A 141 11.27 -10.84 0.99
C VAL A 141 10.65 -9.44 1.11
N ILE A 142 11.22 -8.47 0.42
CA ILE A 142 10.76 -7.08 0.44
C ILE A 142 9.94 -6.80 -0.83
N ARG A 143 8.61 -6.87 -0.73
CA ARG A 143 7.68 -6.77 -1.87
C ARG A 143 7.12 -5.35 -1.98
N ARG A 144 7.44 -4.64 -3.07
CA ARG A 144 6.92 -3.28 -3.31
C ARG A 144 5.43 -3.34 -3.67
N VAL A 145 4.60 -2.60 -2.93
CA VAL A 145 3.14 -2.55 -3.12
C VAL A 145 2.64 -1.14 -3.47
N SER A 146 3.54 -0.29 -3.95
CA SER A 146 3.23 1.07 -4.40
C SER A 146 3.67 1.30 -5.85
N ARG A 147 3.09 2.34 -6.46
CA ARG A 147 3.45 2.85 -7.78
C ARG A 147 3.57 4.37 -7.76
N THR A 148 4.50 4.92 -8.53
CA THR A 148 4.53 6.36 -8.82
C THR A 148 3.48 6.74 -9.85
N GLY A 149 3.17 8.03 -9.96
CA GLY A 149 2.28 8.53 -11.01
C GLY A 149 2.73 8.16 -12.43
N ASP A 150 4.04 8.19 -12.70
CA ASP A 150 4.61 7.82 -14.00
C ASP A 150 4.50 6.32 -14.29
N GLU A 151 4.67 5.46 -13.27
CA GLU A 151 4.47 4.02 -13.42
C GLU A 151 2.99 3.69 -13.71
N ILE A 152 2.06 4.39 -13.07
CA ILE A 152 0.62 4.23 -13.35
C ILE A 152 0.31 4.69 -14.77
N LYS A 153 0.81 5.85 -15.20
CA LYS A 153 0.68 6.32 -16.60
C LYS A 153 1.18 5.29 -17.60
N ALA A 154 2.31 4.63 -17.30
CA ALA A 154 2.84 3.57 -18.15
C ALA A 154 1.90 2.36 -18.24
N VAL A 155 1.19 2.01 -17.16
CA VAL A 155 0.14 0.97 -17.19
C VAL A 155 -1.08 1.44 -17.99
N LEU A 156 -1.54 2.68 -17.77
CA LEU A 156 -2.67 3.26 -18.52
C LEU A 156 -2.40 3.27 -20.04
N SER A 157 -1.20 3.66 -20.46
CA SER A 157 -0.82 3.73 -21.88
C SER A 157 -0.83 2.39 -22.63
N LYS A 158 -0.79 1.27 -21.88
CA LYS A 158 -0.81 -0.09 -22.44
C LYS A 158 -2.22 -0.67 -22.48
N ASN A 159 -3.20 -0.05 -21.82
CA ASN A 159 -4.54 -0.56 -21.77
C ASN A 159 -5.28 -0.29 -23.10
N PRO A 160 -5.90 -1.30 -23.74
CA PRO A 160 -6.55 -1.15 -25.04
C PRO A 160 -7.87 -0.34 -25.01
N HIS A 161 -8.39 -0.04 -23.81
CA HIS A 161 -9.59 0.77 -23.58
C HIS A 161 -9.24 2.21 -23.16
N ILE A 162 -7.98 2.60 -23.29
CA ILE A 162 -7.50 3.96 -23.03
C ILE A 162 -6.82 4.47 -24.29
N THR A 163 -7.24 5.64 -24.75
CA THR A 163 -6.66 6.27 -25.94
C THR A 163 -5.18 6.60 -25.70
N LYS A 164 -4.37 6.46 -26.76
CA LYS A 164 -2.93 6.79 -26.69
C LYS A 164 -2.68 8.27 -26.40
N THR A 165 -3.65 9.12 -26.69
CA THR A 165 -3.64 10.57 -26.44
C THR A 165 -4.28 10.95 -25.11
N CYS A 166 -4.62 9.98 -24.25
CA CYS A 166 -5.26 10.23 -22.97
C CYS A 166 -4.44 11.22 -22.14
N LYS A 167 -5.06 12.35 -21.79
CA LYS A 167 -4.43 13.36 -20.94
C LYS A 167 -4.60 12.97 -19.50
N THR A 168 -3.50 12.87 -18.76
CA THR A 168 -3.51 12.54 -17.34
C THR A 168 -3.08 13.73 -16.49
N TYR A 169 -3.92 14.13 -15.54
CA TYR A 169 -3.56 15.04 -14.47
C TYR A 169 -3.15 14.25 -13.22
N LEU A 170 -1.90 14.38 -12.80
CA LEU A 170 -1.37 13.76 -11.58
C LEU A 170 -1.56 14.68 -10.38
N GLN A 171 -2.09 14.15 -9.29
CA GLN A 171 -2.33 14.88 -8.05
C GLN A 171 -1.28 14.55 -6.97
N ASP A 172 -0.76 13.32 -6.95
CA ASP A 172 0.16 12.82 -5.93
C ASP A 172 1.36 12.08 -6.53
N GLY A 173 2.42 11.93 -5.73
CA GLY A 173 3.67 11.29 -6.18
C GLY A 173 3.69 9.77 -6.09
N LEU A 174 2.93 9.18 -5.17
CA LEU A 174 3.01 7.76 -4.80
C LEU A 174 1.64 7.23 -4.40
N TYR A 175 1.29 6.05 -4.89
CA TYR A 175 -0.01 5.44 -4.65
C TYR A 175 0.08 4.00 -4.19
N ILE A 176 -0.89 3.59 -3.36
CA ILE A 176 -1.21 2.20 -3.04
C ILE A 176 -2.62 1.86 -3.55
N THR A 177 -2.96 0.57 -3.59
CA THR A 177 -4.32 0.11 -3.91
C THR A 177 -5.02 -0.42 -2.66
N LEU A 178 -6.35 -0.37 -2.66
CA LEU A 178 -7.17 -0.93 -1.58
C LEU A 178 -7.45 -2.41 -1.82
N PRO A 179 -7.54 -3.25 -0.79
CA PRO A 179 -8.07 -4.60 -0.94
C PRO A 179 -9.58 -4.57 -1.27
N LYS A 180 -10.08 -5.63 -1.92
CA LYS A 180 -11.47 -5.72 -2.40
C LYS A 180 -12.51 -5.40 -1.32
N GLY A 181 -12.41 -6.02 -0.15
CA GLY A 181 -13.37 -5.82 0.93
C GLY A 181 -13.45 -4.36 1.41
N VAL A 182 -12.35 -3.62 1.36
CA VAL A 182 -12.33 -2.19 1.71
C VAL A 182 -13.01 -1.35 0.63
N ARG A 183 -12.78 -1.65 -0.66
CA ARG A 183 -13.47 -0.96 -1.77
C ARG A 183 -14.99 -1.16 -1.68
N GLU A 184 -15.43 -2.40 -1.45
CA GLU A 184 -16.84 -2.74 -1.28
C GLU A 184 -17.46 -2.04 -0.06
N GLU A 185 -16.73 -1.97 1.06
CA GLU A 185 -17.16 -1.24 2.25
C GLU A 185 -17.35 0.26 1.99
N ILE A 186 -16.36 0.92 1.37
CA ILE A 186 -16.42 2.35 1.03
C ILE A 186 -17.61 2.62 0.11
N TYR A 187 -17.75 1.83 -0.96
CA TYR A 187 -18.84 1.99 -1.91
C TYR A 187 -20.22 1.77 -1.25
N SER A 188 -20.36 0.73 -0.43
CA SER A 188 -21.61 0.46 0.30
C SER A 188 -22.00 1.61 1.22
N LYS A 189 -21.03 2.17 1.97
CA LYS A 189 -21.24 3.29 2.90
C LYS A 189 -21.46 4.64 2.21
N SER A 190 -21.00 4.81 0.97
CA SER A 190 -21.19 6.05 0.20
C SER A 190 -22.66 6.40 -0.08
N GLY A 191 -23.57 5.41 -0.04
CA GLY A 191 -24.97 5.59 -0.39
C GLY A 191 -25.25 5.71 -1.90
N LEU A 192 -24.22 5.73 -2.76
CA LEU A 192 -24.36 5.95 -4.20
C LEU A 192 -25.28 4.95 -4.90
N LYS A 193 -25.27 3.67 -4.47
CA LYS A 193 -26.15 2.63 -5.02
C LYS A 193 -27.65 2.98 -4.97
N THR A 194 -28.05 3.85 -4.04
CA THR A 194 -29.44 4.29 -3.85
C THR A 194 -29.79 5.56 -4.62
N LEU A 195 -28.78 6.30 -5.09
CA LEU A 195 -28.97 7.53 -5.83
C LEU A 195 -29.29 7.19 -7.29
N LYS A 196 -30.18 7.98 -7.89
CA LYS A 196 -30.59 7.82 -9.29
C LYS A 196 -29.84 8.82 -10.14
N TRP A 197 -29.33 8.36 -11.27
CA TRP A 197 -28.83 9.23 -12.32
C TRP A 197 -29.89 10.26 -12.73
N ARG A 198 -29.49 11.51 -12.83
CA ARG A 198 -30.31 12.64 -13.27
C ARG A 198 -29.45 13.55 -14.13
N ASN A 199 -29.88 13.76 -15.38
CA ASN A 199 -29.19 14.59 -16.35
C ASN A 199 -28.62 15.89 -15.73
N GLN A 200 -27.30 16.07 -15.81
CA GLN A 200 -26.50 17.20 -15.35
C GLN A 200 -26.46 17.47 -13.83
N ILE A 201 -27.57 17.30 -13.12
CA ILE A 201 -27.64 17.63 -11.68
C ILE A 201 -27.09 16.51 -10.79
N PHE A 202 -27.07 15.29 -11.32
CA PHE A 202 -26.51 14.11 -10.67
C PHE A 202 -26.21 13.03 -11.73
N ASP A 203 -25.24 13.27 -12.59
CA ASP A 203 -24.86 12.36 -13.68
C ASP A 203 -23.49 11.72 -13.46
N CYS A 204 -22.88 11.16 -14.51
CA CYS A 204 -21.79 10.19 -14.37
C CYS A 204 -20.57 10.75 -13.64
N ASP A 205 -20.24 12.03 -13.82
CA ASP A 205 -19.09 12.65 -13.17
C ASP A 205 -19.34 12.90 -11.68
N ASP A 206 -20.56 13.27 -11.28
CA ASP A 206 -20.91 13.39 -9.86
C ASP A 206 -20.66 12.07 -9.12
N PHE A 207 -21.13 10.94 -9.67
CA PHE A 207 -20.88 9.62 -9.09
C PHE A 207 -19.37 9.32 -8.99
N ALA A 208 -18.61 9.60 -10.05
CA ALA A 208 -17.18 9.29 -10.09
C ALA A 208 -16.35 10.16 -9.12
N PHE A 209 -16.69 11.43 -8.97
CA PHE A 209 -16.01 12.33 -8.03
C PHE A 209 -16.41 12.07 -6.58
N ILE A 210 -17.67 11.71 -6.30
CA ILE A 210 -18.09 11.35 -4.94
C ILE A 210 -17.34 10.11 -4.47
N THR A 211 -17.24 9.04 -5.26
CA THR A 211 -16.47 7.85 -4.83
C THR A 211 -15.00 8.16 -4.57
N LYS A 212 -14.36 8.99 -5.41
CA LYS A 212 -12.98 9.46 -5.16
C LYS A 212 -12.88 10.21 -3.83
N GLY A 213 -13.85 11.07 -3.53
CA GLY A 213 -13.95 11.76 -2.25
C GLY A 213 -14.12 10.79 -1.06
N GLU A 214 -14.98 9.78 -1.19
CA GLU A 214 -15.20 8.77 -0.14
C GLU A 214 -13.96 7.90 0.11
N VAL A 215 -13.23 7.53 -0.94
CA VAL A 215 -11.94 6.83 -0.78
C VAL A 215 -10.90 7.70 -0.09
N ALA A 216 -10.82 8.98 -0.44
CA ALA A 216 -9.90 9.92 0.21
C ALA A 216 -10.26 10.13 1.70
N LYS A 217 -11.54 10.29 2.03
CA LYS A 217 -12.03 10.38 3.42
C LYS A 217 -11.68 9.13 4.21
N TRP A 218 -11.94 7.96 3.64
CA TRP A 218 -11.59 6.68 4.27
C TRP A 218 -10.10 6.62 4.58
N GLY A 219 -9.24 6.92 3.60
CA GLY A 219 -7.79 6.92 3.79
C GLY A 219 -7.33 7.85 4.91
N ALA A 220 -7.86 9.08 4.95
CA ALA A 220 -7.51 10.06 5.98
C ALA A 220 -7.96 9.65 7.39
N GLN A 221 -9.03 8.87 7.51
CA GLN A 221 -9.53 8.39 8.81
C GLN A 221 -8.81 7.13 9.28
N GLU A 222 -8.40 6.28 8.34
CA GLU A 222 -7.97 4.92 8.62
C GLU A 222 -6.45 4.77 8.62
N LEU A 223 -5.71 5.62 7.90
CA LEU A 223 -4.26 5.53 7.74
C LEU A 223 -3.58 6.75 8.34
N LEU A 224 -2.78 6.53 9.39
CA LEU A 224 -2.10 7.61 10.12
C LEU A 224 -0.70 7.95 9.59
N ALA A 225 -0.16 7.14 8.66
CA ALA A 225 1.05 7.52 7.92
C ALA A 225 0.72 8.49 6.78
N ASP A 226 1.69 9.34 6.43
CA ASP A 226 1.62 10.27 5.30
C ASP A 226 2.62 9.89 4.19
N GLY A 227 2.69 10.70 3.12
CA GLY A 227 3.66 10.54 2.04
C GLY A 227 3.23 9.57 0.93
N PHE A 228 1.95 9.20 0.89
CA PHE A 228 1.33 8.39 -0.15
C PHE A 228 -0.16 8.74 -0.30
N ALA A 229 -0.75 8.35 -1.41
CA ALA A 229 -2.18 8.43 -1.68
C ALA A 229 -2.77 7.04 -1.97
N ILE A 230 -4.10 6.95 -1.99
CA ILE A 230 -4.81 5.76 -2.44
C ILE A 230 -5.18 5.97 -3.91
N LEU A 231 -4.80 5.02 -4.78
CA LEU A 231 -5.16 5.08 -6.18
C LEU A 231 -6.67 4.83 -6.35
N TRP A 232 -7.39 5.92 -6.58
CA TRP A 232 -8.77 5.92 -7.04
C TRP A 232 -8.94 7.05 -8.05
N GLY A 233 -8.68 6.73 -9.30
CA GLY A 233 -8.72 7.70 -10.38
C GLY A 233 -10.15 7.95 -10.87
N VAL A 234 -10.34 9.11 -11.47
CA VAL A 234 -11.53 9.42 -12.29
C VAL A 234 -11.07 9.43 -13.74
N MET A 235 -11.86 8.82 -14.61
CA MET A 235 -11.62 8.75 -16.04
C MET A 235 -12.86 9.18 -16.80
N PHE A 236 -12.65 9.98 -17.83
CA PHE A 236 -13.64 10.33 -18.82
C PHE A 236 -13.34 9.55 -20.08
N GLY A 237 -14.36 8.87 -20.60
CA GLY A 237 -14.26 8.06 -21.80
C GLY A 237 -15.38 8.35 -22.79
N GLU A 238 -15.18 7.89 -24.02
CA GLU A 238 -16.12 8.08 -25.12
C GLU A 238 -16.45 6.78 -25.84
N LYS A 239 -17.66 6.71 -26.40
CA LYS A 239 -18.14 5.64 -27.28
C LYS A 239 -19.02 6.27 -28.36
N GLY A 240 -18.45 6.49 -29.54
CA GLY A 240 -19.13 7.24 -30.60
C GLY A 240 -19.39 8.68 -30.14
N THR A 241 -20.65 9.09 -30.06
CA THR A 241 -21.05 10.41 -29.55
C THR A 241 -21.39 10.44 -28.06
N SER A 242 -21.34 9.29 -27.37
CA SER A 242 -21.64 9.20 -25.94
C SER A 242 -20.37 9.38 -25.11
N THR A 243 -20.44 10.18 -24.06
CA THR A 243 -19.40 10.32 -23.05
C THR A 243 -19.82 9.69 -21.73
N HIS A 244 -18.86 9.25 -20.93
CA HIS A 244 -19.10 8.68 -19.61
C HIS A 244 -17.95 8.98 -18.67
N ALA A 245 -18.25 9.18 -17.39
CA ALA A 245 -17.27 9.31 -16.34
C ALA A 245 -17.37 8.13 -15.36
N TYR A 246 -16.23 7.58 -14.99
CA TYR A 246 -16.12 6.37 -14.18
C TYR A 246 -14.81 6.38 -13.40
N ASN A 247 -14.64 5.42 -12.49
CA ASN A 247 -13.42 5.32 -11.71
C ASN A 247 -12.49 4.23 -12.25
N PHE A 248 -11.24 4.27 -11.82
CA PHE A 248 -10.31 3.18 -12.05
C PHE A 248 -9.28 3.08 -10.93
N TYR A 249 -8.67 1.90 -10.84
CA TYR A 249 -7.52 1.63 -9.99
C TYR A 249 -6.65 0.53 -10.66
N LEU A 250 -5.59 0.04 -9.99
CA LEU A 250 -4.81 -1.10 -10.50
C LEU A 250 -5.12 -2.38 -9.72
N ASN A 251 -5.02 -3.53 -10.38
CA ASN A 251 -5.14 -4.84 -9.73
C ASN A 251 -4.07 -5.07 -8.63
N GLU A 252 -4.15 -6.18 -7.90
CA GLU A 252 -3.24 -6.50 -6.79
C GLU A 252 -1.77 -6.64 -7.23
N SER A 253 -1.53 -7.07 -8.47
CA SER A 253 -0.20 -7.14 -9.09
C SER A 253 0.33 -5.76 -9.53
N LEU A 254 -0.52 -4.72 -9.50
CA LEU A 254 -0.23 -3.35 -9.89
C LEU A 254 0.27 -3.23 -11.35
N ASP A 255 -0.28 -4.06 -12.24
CA ASP A 255 0.12 -4.19 -13.65
C ASP A 255 -1.04 -4.09 -14.65
N ALA A 256 -2.29 -4.14 -14.18
CA ALA A 256 -3.48 -4.01 -15.01
C ALA A 256 -4.48 -3.03 -14.40
N VAL A 257 -5.15 -2.26 -15.26
CA VAL A 257 -6.22 -1.34 -14.88
C VAL A 257 -7.48 -2.12 -14.59
N VAL A 258 -8.18 -1.76 -13.53
CA VAL A 258 -9.55 -2.18 -13.26
C VAL A 258 -10.43 -0.94 -13.27
N PHE A 259 -11.46 -0.95 -14.12
CA PHE A 259 -12.48 0.09 -14.16
C PHE A 259 -13.55 -0.20 -13.11
N PHE A 260 -14.14 0.86 -12.56
CA PHE A 260 -15.20 0.78 -11.57
C PHE A 260 -16.36 1.69 -11.99
N GLU A 261 -17.56 1.12 -12.06
CA GLU A 261 -18.81 1.83 -12.37
C GLU A 261 -19.45 2.32 -11.06
N PRO A 262 -19.31 3.61 -10.71
CA PRO A 262 -19.80 4.14 -9.44
C PRO A 262 -21.32 4.20 -9.31
N GLN A 263 -22.09 4.04 -10.41
CA GLN A 263 -23.55 3.99 -10.34
C GLN A 263 -24.09 2.65 -9.83
N ASN A 264 -23.34 1.56 -10.01
CA ASN A 264 -23.80 0.21 -9.66
C ASN A 264 -22.79 -0.63 -8.87
N GLY A 265 -21.53 -0.18 -8.76
CA GLY A 265 -20.46 -0.82 -8.01
C GLY A 265 -19.74 -1.94 -8.76
N GLN A 266 -19.91 -2.06 -10.07
CA GLN A 266 -19.27 -3.12 -10.85
C GLN A 266 -17.80 -2.80 -11.13
N GLU A 267 -16.95 -3.80 -10.93
CA GLU A 267 -15.54 -3.80 -11.32
C GLU A 267 -15.38 -4.56 -12.64
N MET A 268 -14.69 -3.98 -13.63
CA MET A 268 -14.59 -4.53 -14.98
C MET A 268 -13.21 -4.28 -15.60
N ALA A 269 -12.77 -5.18 -16.47
CA ALA A 269 -11.56 -4.97 -17.30
C ALA A 269 -11.84 -4.10 -18.54
N ASP A 270 -13.11 -4.06 -18.99
CA ASP A 270 -13.60 -3.23 -20.09
C ASP A 270 -14.95 -2.63 -19.67
N ILE A 271 -15.04 -1.30 -19.64
CA ILE A 271 -16.27 -0.55 -19.32
C ILE A 271 -17.07 -0.15 -20.58
N GLY A 272 -16.55 -0.47 -21.77
CA GLY A 272 -17.18 -0.17 -23.05
C GLY A 272 -16.94 1.24 -23.57
N TYR A 273 -16.05 2.02 -22.94
CA TYR A 273 -15.66 3.37 -23.33
C TYR A 273 -14.14 3.44 -23.55
N GLN A 274 -13.71 4.33 -24.45
CA GLN A 274 -12.31 4.65 -24.68
C GLN A 274 -11.91 5.86 -23.83
N GLY A 275 -11.09 5.65 -22.81
CA GLY A 275 -10.64 6.71 -21.90
C GLY A 275 -9.77 7.76 -22.60
N TYR A 276 -10.12 9.03 -22.51
CA TYR A 276 -9.39 10.14 -23.15
C TYR A 276 -8.87 11.20 -22.17
N PHE A 277 -9.38 11.21 -20.93
CA PHE A 277 -8.87 12.07 -19.87
C PHE A 277 -8.93 11.34 -18.54
N SER A 278 -7.89 11.48 -17.71
CA SER A 278 -7.86 10.92 -16.37
C SER A 278 -7.27 11.89 -15.36
N VAL A 279 -7.76 11.79 -14.12
CA VAL A 279 -7.19 12.46 -12.96
C VAL A 279 -7.04 11.45 -11.84
N PHE A 280 -5.84 11.40 -11.26
CA PHE A 280 -5.55 10.57 -10.09
C PHE A 280 -4.39 11.15 -9.30
#